data_AF-A0A1X1EYQ3-F1
#
_entry.id   AF-A0A1X1EYQ3-F1
#
_cell.length_a   1.000
_cell.length_b   1.000
_cell.length_c   1.000
_cell.angle_alpha   90.00
_cell.angle_beta   90.00
_cell.angle_gamma   90.00
#
_symmetry.space_group_name_H-M   'P 1'
#
loop_
_entity.id
_entity.type
_entity.pdbx_description
1 polymer ?
#
loop_
_entity_poly.entity_id
_entity_poly.type
_entity_poly.pdbx_seq_one_letter_code
_entity_poly.pdbx_strand_id
1 'polypeptide(L)'
;MTSTLLRLYRAIRTRAERLLLTGLFFAGNALADLPPIEQPTTGGGGGTYNTMMGYAKMGGLAIGLLASVGAFLAVAHAVITSFHDIRKGKGTWTEFIMYAVVGIILILVVIYLATKASDIL
;
A
#
# COMPACT_ATOMS: atom_id res chain seq x y z
N MET A 1 -24.19 62.77 11.28
CA MET A 1 -24.77 61.79 10.33
C MET A 1 -23.82 60.62 10.00
N THR A 2 -22.62 60.57 10.58
CA THR A 2 -21.57 59.58 10.30
C THR A 2 -21.70 58.26 11.10
N SER A 3 -22.44 58.28 12.21
CA SER A 3 -22.57 57.13 13.13
C SER A 3 -23.54 56.05 12.64
N THR A 4 -24.56 56.41 11.87
CA THR A 4 -25.57 55.48 11.34
C THR A 4 -25.00 54.64 10.18
N LEU A 5 -24.15 55.25 9.34
CA LEU A 5 -23.52 54.60 8.20
C LEU A 5 -22.53 53.51 8.63
N LEU A 6 -21.77 53.76 9.70
CA LEU A 6 -20.84 52.77 10.24
C LEU A 6 -21.56 51.57 10.86
N ARG A 7 -22.76 51.77 11.44
CA ARG A 7 -23.59 50.68 11.97
C ARG A 7 -24.19 49.83 10.87
N LEU A 8 -24.62 50.46 9.77
CA LEU A 8 -25.16 49.75 8.61
C LEU A 8 -24.09 48.92 7.89
N TYR A 9 -22.89 49.48 7.72
CA TYR A 9 -21.75 48.76 7.12
C TYR A 9 -21.34 47.52 7.93
N ARG A 10 -21.30 47.63 9.27
CA ARG A 10 -21.00 46.49 10.16
C ARG A 10 -22.11 45.42 10.15
N ALA A 11 -23.38 45.82 10.05
CA ALA A 11 -24.51 44.90 9.95
C ALA A 11 -24.53 44.14 8.61
N ILE A 12 -24.17 44.80 7.50
CA ILE A 12 -24.08 44.16 6.18
C ILE A 12 -22.90 43.19 6.14
N ARG A 13 -21.73 43.59 6.68
CA ARG A 13 -20.54 42.74 6.73
C ARG A 13 -20.75 41.45 7.53
N THR A 14 -21.39 41.54 8.69
CA THR A 14 -21.67 40.36 9.54
C THR A 14 -22.71 39.41 8.92
N ARG A 15 -23.67 39.93 8.14
CA ARG A 15 -24.61 39.10 7.38
C ARG A 15 -23.94 38.45 6.17
N ALA A 16 -23.05 39.16 5.49
CA ALA A 16 -22.25 38.62 4.39
C ALA A 16 -21.29 37.53 4.88
N GLU A 17 -20.63 37.71 6.03
CA GLU A 17 -19.77 36.68 6.64
C GLU A 17 -20.57 35.43 7.04
N ARG A 18 -21.78 35.59 7.60
CA ARG A 18 -22.66 34.44 7.90
C ARG A 18 -23.13 33.72 6.64
N LEU A 19 -23.47 34.46 5.57
CA LEU A 19 -23.85 33.90 4.28
C LEU A 19 -22.68 33.19 3.58
N LEU A 20 -21.46 33.73 3.70
CA LEU A 20 -20.23 33.11 3.20
C LEU A 20 -19.89 31.85 3.99
N LEU A 21 -20.03 31.85 5.31
CA LEU A 21 -19.84 30.66 6.15
C LEU A 21 -20.87 29.59 5.81
N THR A 22 -22.16 29.93 5.68
CA THR A 22 -23.18 28.97 5.23
C THR A 22 -22.96 28.51 3.80
N GLY A 23 -22.46 29.35 2.89
CA GLY A 23 -22.10 28.98 1.52
C GLY A 23 -20.88 28.06 1.45
N LEU A 24 -19.93 28.20 2.38
CA LEU A 24 -18.78 27.29 2.52
C LEU A 24 -19.23 25.90 3.00
N PHE A 25 -20.21 25.84 3.91
CA PHE A 25 -20.82 24.59 4.37
C PHE A 25 -21.86 24.01 3.40
N PHE A 26 -22.40 24.84 2.49
CA PHE A 26 -23.30 24.45 1.40
C PHE A 26 -22.57 24.26 0.07
N ALA A 27 -21.23 24.19 0.07
CA ALA A 27 -20.47 23.68 -1.06
C ALA A 27 -20.95 22.25 -1.31
N GLY A 28 -21.93 22.13 -2.21
CA GLY A 28 -22.60 20.89 -2.51
C GLY A 28 -21.57 19.83 -2.85
N ASN A 29 -21.92 18.59 -2.54
CA ASN A 29 -21.23 17.42 -3.06
C ASN A 29 -21.13 17.60 -4.59
N ALA A 30 -20.00 18.12 -5.05
CA ALA A 30 -19.62 18.10 -6.44
C ALA A 30 -19.28 16.64 -6.74
N LEU A 31 -20.33 15.84 -6.91
CA LEU A 31 -20.30 14.65 -7.73
C LEU A 31 -20.10 15.15 -9.16
N ALA A 32 -18.89 15.65 -9.43
CA ALA A 32 -18.37 15.62 -10.77
C ALA A 32 -18.55 14.20 -11.25
N ASP A 33 -18.94 14.03 -12.51
CA ASP A 33 -18.78 12.78 -13.26
C ASP A 33 -17.27 12.50 -13.39
N LEU A 34 -16.63 12.31 -12.24
CA LEU A 34 -15.23 12.01 -12.09
C LEU A 34 -15.13 10.55 -12.51
N PRO A 35 -14.28 10.22 -13.48
CA PRO A 35 -14.16 8.87 -13.98
C PRO A 35 -14.07 7.89 -12.80
N PRO A 36 -14.80 6.76 -12.86
CA PRO A 36 -14.89 5.84 -11.73
C PRO A 36 -13.48 5.45 -11.31
N ILE A 37 -13.16 5.67 -10.02
CA ILE A 37 -11.89 5.27 -9.44
C ILE A 37 -11.76 3.77 -9.67
N GLU A 38 -10.66 3.35 -10.27
CA GLU A 38 -10.38 1.96 -10.57
C GLU A 38 -10.48 1.14 -9.27
N GLN A 39 -11.46 0.26 -9.20
CA GLN A 39 -11.74 -0.46 -7.97
C GLN A 39 -10.57 -1.40 -7.65
N PRO A 40 -10.12 -1.45 -6.38
CA PRO A 40 -9.06 -2.37 -5.98
C PRO A 40 -9.51 -3.81 -6.26
N THR A 41 -8.61 -4.60 -6.82
CA THR A 41 -8.85 -6.01 -7.22
C THR A 41 -9.36 -6.88 -6.05
N THR A 42 -9.04 -6.51 -4.81
CA THR A 42 -9.42 -7.21 -3.57
C THR A 42 -10.75 -6.71 -2.95
N GLY A 43 -11.50 -5.84 -3.64
CA GLY A 43 -12.86 -5.43 -3.24
C GLY A 43 -13.04 -3.91 -3.10
N GLY A 44 -13.88 -3.33 -3.96
CA GLY A 44 -14.15 -1.87 -4.01
C GLY A 44 -15.62 -1.48 -3.84
N GLY A 45 -16.50 -2.39 -3.41
CA GLY A 45 -17.96 -2.21 -3.51
C GLY A 45 -18.70 -1.61 -2.30
N GLY A 46 -18.02 -1.07 -1.30
CA GLY A 46 -18.63 -0.79 0.03
C GLY A 46 -18.50 0.64 0.58
N GLY A 47 -17.98 1.59 -0.21
CA GLY A 47 -17.69 2.96 0.22
C GLY A 47 -16.18 3.26 0.31
N THR A 48 -15.84 4.53 0.59
CA THR A 48 -14.46 5.06 0.54
C THR A 48 -13.50 4.36 1.49
N TYR A 49 -13.97 3.94 2.67
CA TYR A 49 -13.19 3.17 3.64
C TYR A 49 -12.79 1.79 3.10
N ASN A 50 -13.70 1.10 2.41
CA ASN A 50 -13.43 -0.23 1.85
C ASN A 50 -12.43 -0.14 0.70
N THR A 51 -12.54 0.90 -0.14
CA THR A 51 -11.59 1.19 -1.21
C THR A 51 -10.18 1.45 -0.66
N MET A 52 -10.05 2.26 0.41
CA MET A 52 -8.76 2.51 1.07
C MET A 52 -8.16 1.21 1.66
N MET A 53 -8.99 0.39 2.31
CA MET A 53 -8.56 -0.91 2.84
C MET A 53 -8.10 -1.84 1.71
N GLY A 54 -8.81 -1.86 0.56
CA GLY A 54 -8.42 -2.63 -0.62
C GLY A 54 -7.03 -2.27 -1.14
N TYR A 55 -6.71 -0.97 -1.23
CA TYR A 55 -5.36 -0.53 -1.59
C TYR A 55 -4.30 -0.88 -0.53
N ALA A 56 -4.63 -0.79 0.75
CA ALA A 56 -3.73 -1.20 1.83
C ALA A 56 -3.39 -2.71 1.75
N LYS A 57 -4.37 -3.55 1.42
CA LYS A 57 -4.17 -5.00 1.20
C LYS A 57 -3.24 -5.27 0.02
N MET A 58 -3.47 -4.61 -1.11
CA MET A 58 -2.59 -4.69 -2.28
C MET A 58 -1.16 -4.23 -1.96
N GLY A 59 -1.01 -3.18 -1.15
CA GLY A 59 0.29 -2.72 -0.65
C GLY A 59 0.98 -3.75 0.23
N GLY A 60 0.25 -4.40 1.14
CA GLY A 60 0.76 -5.51 1.95
C GLY A 60 1.25 -6.68 1.10
N LEU A 61 0.49 -7.08 0.08
CA LEU A 61 0.90 -8.11 -0.89
C LEU A 61 2.17 -7.72 -1.63
N ALA A 62 2.27 -6.48 -2.10
CA ALA A 62 3.46 -5.99 -2.81
C ALA A 62 4.72 -6.04 -1.93
N ILE A 63 4.61 -5.66 -0.65
CA ILE A 63 5.72 -5.74 0.32
C ILE A 63 6.10 -7.21 0.58
N GLY A 64 5.11 -8.10 0.74
CA GLY A 64 5.35 -9.54 0.90
C GLY A 64 6.08 -10.14 -0.31
N LEU A 65 5.74 -9.71 -1.53
CA LEU A 65 6.43 -10.14 -2.74
C LEU A 65 7.89 -9.65 -2.79
N LEU A 66 8.15 -8.38 -2.42
CA LEU A 66 9.51 -7.85 -2.35
C LEU A 66 10.37 -8.60 -1.31
N ALA A 67 9.80 -8.90 -0.15
CA ALA A 67 10.48 -9.72 0.86
C ALA A 67 10.81 -11.12 0.33
N SER A 68 9.89 -11.72 -0.43
CA SER A 68 10.09 -13.02 -1.08
C SER A 68 11.28 -12.97 -2.06
N VAL A 69 11.36 -11.93 -2.90
CA VAL A 69 12.50 -11.72 -3.80
C VAL A 69 13.81 -11.64 -3.01
N GLY A 70 13.84 -10.90 -1.90
CA GLY A 70 15.03 -10.82 -1.04
C GLY A 70 15.48 -12.19 -0.51
N ALA A 71 14.54 -13.02 -0.09
CA ALA A 71 14.84 -14.37 0.39
C ALA A 71 15.40 -15.28 -0.72
N PHE A 72 14.85 -15.20 -1.94
CA PHE A 72 15.39 -15.90 -3.11
C PHE A 72 16.83 -15.49 -3.43
N LEU A 73 17.14 -14.19 -3.38
CA LEU A 73 18.48 -13.68 -3.63
C LEU A 73 19.49 -14.18 -2.58
N ALA A 74 19.09 -14.24 -1.30
CA ALA A 74 19.94 -14.77 -0.24
C ALA A 74 20.29 -16.26 -0.46
N VAL A 75 19.31 -17.06 -0.88
CA VAL A 75 19.53 -18.49 -1.22
C VAL A 75 20.43 -18.62 -2.44
N ALA A 76 20.18 -17.85 -3.50
CA ALA A 76 21.02 -17.88 -4.69
C ALA A 76 22.48 -17.54 -4.35
N HIS A 77 22.70 -16.53 -3.51
CA HIS A 77 24.04 -16.19 -3.03
C HIS A 77 24.70 -17.34 -2.27
N ALA A 78 23.98 -18.00 -1.35
CA ALA A 78 24.52 -19.14 -0.59
C ALA A 78 24.94 -20.32 -1.50
N VAL A 79 24.12 -20.63 -2.51
CA VAL A 79 24.40 -21.70 -3.48
C VAL A 79 25.61 -21.35 -4.35
N ILE A 80 25.71 -20.10 -4.83
CA ILE A 80 26.85 -19.63 -5.62
C ILE A 80 28.15 -19.72 -4.81
N THR A 81 28.14 -19.26 -3.56
CA THR A 81 29.33 -19.35 -2.69
C THR A 81 29.76 -20.80 -2.47
N SER A 82 28.81 -21.69 -2.16
CA SER A 82 29.12 -23.11 -1.97
C SER A 82 29.70 -23.76 -3.24
N PHE A 83 29.19 -23.40 -4.42
CA PHE A 83 29.74 -23.87 -5.69
C PHE A 83 31.17 -23.38 -5.93
N HIS A 84 31.45 -22.12 -5.61
CA HIS A 84 32.81 -21.57 -5.69
C HIS A 84 33.77 -22.29 -4.76
N ASP A 85 33.34 -22.68 -3.56
CA ASP A 85 34.18 -23.39 -2.60
C ASP A 85 34.51 -24.81 -3.07
N ILE A 86 33.55 -25.53 -3.67
CA ILE A 86 33.81 -26.83 -4.32
C ILE A 86 34.83 -26.66 -5.44
N ARG A 87 34.67 -25.64 -6.29
CA ARG A 87 35.59 -25.40 -7.42
C ARG A 87 37.01 -25.06 -6.99
N LYS A 88 37.17 -24.46 -5.81
CA LYS A 88 38.48 -24.16 -5.20
C LYS A 88 39.07 -25.36 -4.45
N GLY A 89 38.39 -26.51 -4.41
CA GLY A 89 38.81 -27.70 -3.67
C GLY A 89 38.71 -27.55 -2.14
N LYS A 90 38.01 -26.53 -1.65
CA LYS A 90 37.85 -26.23 -0.22
C LYS A 90 36.48 -26.64 0.33
N GLY A 91 35.49 -26.84 -0.52
CA GLY A 91 34.13 -27.20 -0.16
C GLY A 91 33.77 -28.62 -0.55
N THR A 92 32.75 -29.17 0.12
CA THR A 92 32.25 -30.53 -0.14
C THR A 92 30.99 -30.51 -1.00
N TRP A 93 30.82 -31.54 -1.84
CA TRP A 93 29.56 -31.74 -2.59
C TRP A 93 28.34 -31.87 -1.67
N THR A 94 28.55 -32.41 -0.46
CA THR A 94 27.50 -32.53 0.57
C THR A 94 27.02 -31.16 1.07
N GLU A 95 27.92 -30.19 1.28
CA GLU A 95 27.52 -28.84 1.68
C GLU A 95 26.67 -28.15 0.62
N PHE A 96 27.03 -28.28 -0.65
CA PHE A 96 26.23 -27.71 -1.74
C PHE A 96 24.81 -28.29 -1.77
N ILE A 97 24.68 -29.62 -1.62
CA ILE A 97 23.38 -30.27 -1.56
C ILE A 97 22.58 -29.78 -0.34
N MET A 98 23.21 -29.57 0.82
CA MET A 98 22.53 -29.02 1.99
C MET A 98 22.01 -27.60 1.74
N TYR A 99 22.81 -26.72 1.13
CA TYR A 99 22.33 -25.39 0.75
C TYR A 99 21.19 -25.44 -0.27
N ALA A 100 21.25 -26.38 -1.22
CA ALA A 100 20.16 -26.60 -2.18
C ALA A 100 18.86 -27.07 -1.49
N VAL A 101 18.95 -28.04 -0.57
CA VAL A 101 17.79 -28.54 0.19
C VAL A 101 17.16 -27.45 1.05
N VAL A 102 17.98 -26.72 1.82
CA VAL A 102 17.51 -25.58 2.62
C VAL A 102 16.86 -24.53 1.73
N GLY A 103 17.44 -24.26 0.56
CA GLY A 103 16.86 -23.37 -0.44
C GLY A 103 15.46 -23.81 -0.90
N ILE A 104 15.28 -25.07 -1.26
CA ILE A 104 13.97 -25.61 -1.69
C ILE A 104 12.94 -25.48 -0.56
N ILE A 105 13.30 -25.84 0.67
CA ILE A 105 12.40 -25.74 1.82
C ILE A 105 11.97 -24.29 2.03
N LEU A 106 12.90 -23.34 1.97
CA LEU A 106 12.59 -21.92 2.13
C LEU A 106 11.62 -21.44 1.03
N ILE A 107 11.82 -21.85 -0.21
CA ILE A 107 10.94 -21.49 -1.34
C ILE A 107 9.52 -22.02 -1.10
N LEU A 108 9.38 -23.28 -0.66
CA LEU A 108 8.08 -23.88 -0.37
C LEU A 108 7.36 -23.13 0.77
N VAL A 109 8.08 -22.76 1.83
CA VAL A 109 7.51 -21.97 2.94
C VAL A 109 7.06 -20.59 2.46
N VAL A 110 7.86 -19.91 1.65
CA VAL A 110 7.52 -18.58 1.11
C VAL A 110 6.28 -18.66 0.22
N ILE A 111 6.21 -19.62 -0.71
CA ILE A 111 5.05 -19.81 -1.58
C ILE A 111 3.81 -20.11 -0.73
N TYR A 112 3.94 -21.01 0.25
CA TYR A 112 2.84 -21.35 1.15
C TYR A 112 2.31 -20.12 1.90
N LEU A 113 3.21 -19.31 2.48
CA LEU A 113 2.83 -18.09 3.19
C LEU A 113 2.21 -17.04 2.25
N ALA A 114 2.73 -16.91 1.03
CA ALA A 114 2.16 -15.99 0.02
C ALA A 114 0.74 -16.41 -0.38
N THR A 115 0.50 -17.71 -0.60
CA THR A 115 -0.85 -18.23 -0.88
C THR A 115 -1.79 -17.98 0.30
N LYS A 116 -1.35 -18.28 1.53
CA LYS A 116 -2.16 -18.04 2.73
C LYS A 116 -2.43 -16.56 2.99
N ALA A 117 -1.47 -15.68 2.71
CA ALA A 117 -1.67 -14.25 2.80
C ALA A 117 -2.72 -13.78 1.77
N SER A 118 -2.65 -14.28 0.53
CA SER A 118 -3.64 -13.95 -0.52
C SER A 118 -5.05 -14.47 -0.22
N ASP A 119 -5.20 -15.53 0.58
CA ASP A 119 -6.52 -16.01 1.01
C ASP A 119 -7.15 -15.12 2.09
N ILE A 120 -6.33 -14.49 2.94
CA ILE A 120 -6.78 -13.69 4.10
C ILE A 120 -6.99 -12.21 3.73
N LEU A 121 -6.15 -11.69 2.84
CA LEU A 121 -6.22 -10.32 2.30
C LEU A 121 -7.31 -10.26 1.22
#